data_AF-A0A9E4GL51-F1
#
_entry.id   AF-A0A9E4GL51-F1
#
_cell.length_a   1.000
_cell.length_b   1.000
_cell.length_c   1.000
_cell.angle_alpha   90.00
_cell.angle_beta   90.00
_cell.angle_gamma   90.00
#
_symmetry.space_group_name_H-M   'P 1'
#
loop_
_entity.id
_entity.type
_entity.pdbx_description
1 polymer ?
#
loop_
_entity_poly.entity_id
_entity_poly.type
_entity_poly.pdbx_seq_one_letter_code
_entity_poly.pdbx_strand_id
1 'polypeptide(L)'
;MANSESVTGQDWNRLARRSMVILLTAVLYVLTLILGVLALLALVRTVEFGSALLIAQYNLVAPANARGVMTVLRNVVAVGAGLLLLAVAVAGLDYHWKHRGQRRSLRLLVLTLGVELALLALERLVFQY
;
A
#
# COMPACT_ATOMS: atom_id res chain seq x y z
N MET A 1 42.91 13.84 -34.88
CA MET A 1 42.54 12.41 -35.01
C MET A 1 42.63 11.77 -33.63
N ALA A 2 41.63 10.93 -33.31
CA ALA A 2 41.47 10.08 -32.12
C ALA A 2 41.29 10.77 -30.74
N ASN A 3 40.03 10.92 -30.34
CA ASN A 3 39.60 10.93 -28.92
C ASN A 3 38.13 10.44 -28.82
N SER A 4 37.83 9.29 -29.42
CA SER A 4 36.45 8.79 -29.58
C SER A 4 36.11 7.50 -28.80
N GLU A 5 37.01 6.96 -27.97
CA GLU A 5 36.82 5.58 -27.46
C GLU A 5 36.57 5.42 -25.95
N SER A 6 36.58 6.48 -25.13
CA SER A 6 36.32 6.34 -23.68
C SER A 6 34.86 6.61 -23.24
N VAL A 7 34.01 7.07 -24.16
CA VAL A 7 32.64 7.52 -23.85
C VAL A 7 31.65 6.35 -23.73
N THR A 8 31.90 5.22 -24.39
CA THR A 8 30.90 4.15 -24.49
C THR A 8 30.69 3.37 -23.18
N GLY A 9 31.75 2.87 -22.54
CA GLY A 9 31.63 1.99 -21.37
C GLY A 9 31.05 2.66 -20.10
N GLN A 10 31.37 3.93 -19.86
CA GLN A 10 30.81 4.68 -18.73
C GLN A 10 29.33 5.01 -18.92
N ASP A 11 28.90 5.27 -20.16
CA ASP A 11 27.52 5.61 -20.47
C ASP A 11 26.60 4.38 -20.41
N TRP A 12 27.07 3.22 -20.88
CA TRP A 12 26.36 1.95 -20.69
C TRP A 12 26.12 1.63 -19.21
N ASN A 13 27.12 1.85 -18.35
CA ASN A 13 27.00 1.63 -16.91
C ASN A 13 26.07 2.64 -16.20
N ARG A 14 25.90 3.86 -16.75
CA ARG A 14 24.91 4.83 -16.24
C ARG A 14 23.50 4.46 -16.70
N LEU A 15 23.35 4.03 -17.95
CA LEU A 15 22.06 3.59 -18.51
C LEU A 15 21.56 2.33 -17.78
N ALA A 16 22.41 1.32 -17.62
CA ALA A 16 22.05 0.09 -16.89
C ALA A 16 21.60 0.39 -15.45
N ARG A 17 22.33 1.26 -14.73
CA ARG A 17 21.94 1.68 -13.38
C ARG A 17 20.61 2.42 -13.34
N ARG A 18 20.34 3.32 -14.29
CA ARG A 18 19.05 4.03 -14.36
C ARG A 18 17.90 3.07 -14.67
N SER A 19 18.08 2.17 -15.63
CA SER A 19 17.08 1.17 -16.01
C SER A 19 16.76 0.23 -14.84
N MET A 20 17.78 -0.22 -14.10
CA MET A 20 17.60 -1.04 -12.91
C MET A 20 16.80 -0.32 -11.82
N VAL A 21 17.07 0.96 -11.55
CA VAL A 21 16.33 1.76 -10.57
C VAL A 21 14.87 1.93 -10.98
N ILE A 22 14.60 2.14 -12.28
CA ILE A 22 13.24 2.27 -12.80
C ILE A 22 12.47 0.96 -12.64
N LEU A 23 13.08 -0.17 -13.02
CA LEU A 23 12.46 -1.48 -12.89
C LEU A 23 12.19 -1.84 -11.43
N LEU A 24 13.15 -1.59 -10.53
CA LEU A 24 12.97 -1.78 -9.09
C LEU A 24 11.83 -0.91 -8.55
N THR A 25 11.75 0.36 -8.96
CA THR A 25 10.67 1.28 -8.55
C THR A 25 9.32 0.72 -8.99
N ALA A 26 9.20 0.23 -10.22
CA ALA A 26 7.96 -0.34 -10.74
C ALA A 26 7.53 -1.59 -9.95
N VAL A 27 8.47 -2.51 -9.68
CA VAL A 27 8.20 -3.73 -8.90
C VAL A 27 7.75 -3.37 -7.47
N LEU A 28 8.47 -2.49 -6.79
CA LEU A 28 8.11 -2.06 -5.44
C LEU A 28 6.76 -1.35 -5.40
N TYR A 29 6.45 -0.56 -6.43
CA TYR A 29 5.17 0.12 -6.54
C TYR A 29 4.00 -0.86 -6.69
N VAL A 30 4.13 -1.87 -7.56
CA VAL A 30 3.14 -2.94 -7.68
C VAL A 30 2.99 -3.71 -6.37
N LEU A 31 4.11 -4.03 -5.71
CA LEU A 31 4.08 -4.71 -4.41
C LEU A 31 3.33 -3.88 -3.34
N THR A 32 3.57 -2.57 -3.33
CA THR A 32 2.87 -1.63 -2.43
C THR A 32 1.37 -1.64 -2.70
N LEU A 33 0.94 -1.63 -3.96
CA LEU A 33 -0.50 -1.72 -4.28
C LEU A 33 -1.13 -3.04 -3.81
N ILE A 34 -0.44 -4.16 -4.00
CA ILE A 34 -0.92 -5.48 -3.53
C ILE A 34 -1.04 -5.48 -2.01
N LEU A 35 -0.01 -5.03 -1.30
CA LEU A 35 -0.02 -4.95 0.16
C LEU A 35 -1.05 -3.95 0.68
N GLY A 36 -1.27 -2.84 -0.01
CA GLY A 36 -2.33 -1.87 0.29
C GLY A 36 -3.74 -2.48 0.19
N VAL A 37 -4.00 -3.34 -0.80
CA VAL A 37 -5.25 -4.11 -0.88
C VAL A 37 -5.39 -5.08 0.30
N LEU A 38 -4.31 -5.80 0.64
CA LEU A 38 -4.33 -6.70 1.80
C LEU A 38 -4.54 -5.94 3.11
N ALA A 39 -3.91 -4.78 3.28
CA ALA A 39 -4.07 -3.91 4.44
C ALA A 39 -5.50 -3.35 4.54
N LEU A 40 -6.16 -3.07 3.41
CA LEU A 40 -7.56 -2.69 3.37
C LEU A 40 -8.46 -3.83 3.86
N LEU A 41 -8.24 -5.06 3.38
CA LEU A 41 -9.01 -6.23 3.83
C LEU A 41 -8.81 -6.47 5.33
N ALA A 42 -7.57 -6.35 5.81
CA ALA A 42 -7.22 -6.41 7.22
C ALA A 42 -7.94 -5.34 8.05
N LEU A 43 -7.98 -4.10 7.56
CA LEU A 43 -8.70 -3.00 8.22
C LEU A 43 -10.21 -3.28 8.31
N VAL A 44 -10.82 -3.72 7.21
CA VAL A 44 -12.26 -4.05 7.18
C VAL A 44 -12.57 -5.13 8.22
N ARG A 45 -11.77 -6.20 8.26
CA ARG A 45 -11.90 -7.26 9.26
C ARG A 45 -11.74 -6.75 10.70
N THR A 46 -10.78 -5.84 10.91
CA THR A 46 -10.54 -5.24 12.22
C THR A 46 -11.73 -4.45 12.71
N VAL A 47 -12.33 -3.65 11.82
CA VAL A 47 -13.51 -2.85 12.14
C VAL A 47 -14.73 -3.73 12.39
N GLU A 48 -14.92 -4.79 11.59
CA GLU A 48 -16.00 -5.77 11.82
C GLU A 48 -15.88 -6.41 13.20
N PHE A 49 -14.69 -6.90 13.57
CA PHE A 49 -14.49 -7.53 14.86
C PHE A 49 -14.67 -6.54 16.03
N GLY A 50 -14.06 -5.35 15.93
CA GLY A 50 -14.17 -4.34 16.98
C GLY A 50 -15.61 -3.88 17.19
N SER A 51 -16.36 -3.66 16.12
CA SER A 51 -17.77 -3.29 16.21
C SER A 51 -18.65 -4.45 16.70
N ALA A 52 -18.34 -5.70 16.35
CA ALA A 52 -19.05 -6.86 16.88
C ALA A 52 -18.87 -6.99 18.40
N LEU A 53 -17.64 -6.80 18.90
CA LEU A 53 -17.35 -6.80 20.33
C LEU A 53 -18.11 -5.68 21.05
N LEU A 54 -18.09 -4.46 20.51
CA LEU A 54 -18.81 -3.33 21.12
C LEU A 54 -20.32 -3.56 21.18
N ILE A 55 -20.91 -4.09 20.09
CA ILE A 55 -22.34 -4.40 20.06
C ILE A 55 -22.68 -5.47 21.10
N ALA A 56 -21.85 -6.52 21.21
CA ALA A 56 -22.07 -7.61 22.17
C ALA A 56 -21.89 -7.16 23.62
N GLN A 57 -20.89 -6.32 23.92
CA GLN A 57 -20.57 -5.89 25.27
C GLN A 57 -21.55 -4.83 25.81
N TYR A 58 -21.99 -3.91 24.95
CA TYR A 58 -22.79 -2.75 25.37
C TYR A 58 -24.26 -2.82 24.93
N ASN A 59 -24.70 -3.93 24.32
CA ASN A 59 -26.07 -4.11 23.79
C ASN A 59 -26.55 -2.93 22.92
N LEU A 60 -25.65 -2.35 22.12
CA LEU A 60 -25.89 -1.11 21.37
C LEU A 60 -26.95 -1.26 20.27
N VAL A 61 -27.16 -2.49 19.78
CA VAL A 61 -28.06 -2.78 18.67
C VAL A 61 -28.85 -4.04 19.00
N ALA A 62 -30.15 -4.01 18.74
CA ALA A 62 -30.99 -5.20 18.84
C ALA A 62 -30.43 -6.34 17.95
N PRO A 63 -30.40 -7.61 18.42
CA PRO A 63 -29.81 -8.73 17.68
C PRO A 63 -30.36 -8.89 16.25
N ALA A 64 -31.64 -8.56 16.05
CA ALA A 64 -32.30 -8.59 14.74
C ALA A 64 -31.68 -7.61 13.71
N ASN A 65 -31.13 -6.48 14.18
CA ASN A 65 -30.58 -5.43 13.34
C ASN A 65 -29.04 -5.47 13.24
N ALA A 66 -28.37 -6.23 14.11
CA ALA A 66 -26.92 -6.28 14.22
C ALA A 66 -26.24 -6.68 12.89
N ARG A 67 -26.80 -7.64 12.15
CA ARG A 67 -26.26 -8.06 10.83
C ARG A 67 -26.35 -6.94 9.79
N GLY A 68 -27.44 -6.18 9.77
CA GLY A 68 -27.62 -5.07 8.84
C GLY A 68 -26.65 -3.93 9.12
N VAL A 69 -26.52 -3.53 10.38
CA VAL A 69 -25.57 -2.50 10.82
C VAL A 69 -24.13 -2.90 10.49
N MET A 70 -23.74 -4.14 10.77
CA MET A 70 -22.40 -4.66 10.46
C MET A 70 -22.10 -4.59 8.96
N THR A 71 -23.06 -4.96 8.12
CA THR A 71 -22.91 -4.93 6.66
C THR A 71 -22.75 -3.51 6.14
N VAL A 72 -23.52 -2.55 6.66
CA VAL A 72 -23.39 -1.14 6.28
C VAL A 72 -22.04 -0.59 6.70
N LEU A 73 -21.62 -0.84 7.95
CA LEU A 73 -20.33 -0.41 8.48
C LEU A 73 -19.18 -0.93 7.63
N ARG A 74 -19.21 -2.24 7.32
CA ARG A 74 -18.24 -2.89 6.43
C ARG A 74 -18.15 -2.21 5.09
N ASN A 75 -19.29 -1.97 4.44
CA ASN A 75 -19.33 -1.39 3.09
C ASN A 75 -18.82 0.06 3.11
N VAL A 76 -19.19 0.86 4.11
CA VAL A 76 -18.70 2.24 4.27
C VAL A 76 -17.18 2.26 4.44
N VAL A 77 -16.65 1.40 5.30
CA VAL A 77 -15.19 1.29 5.52
C VAL A 77 -14.47 0.80 4.27
N ALA A 78 -14.97 -0.25 3.62
CA ALA A 78 -14.36 -0.81 2.42
C ALA A 78 -14.34 0.19 1.27
N VAL A 79 -15.44 0.90 1.04
CA VAL A 79 -15.54 1.94 -0.01
C VAL A 79 -14.64 3.13 0.36
N GLY A 80 -14.72 3.63 1.60
CA GLY A 80 -13.91 4.76 2.04
C GLY A 80 -12.42 4.48 1.95
N ALA A 81 -11.96 3.35 2.48
CA ALA A 81 -10.57 2.93 2.40
C ALA A 81 -10.14 2.64 0.95
N GLY A 82 -11.02 2.08 0.13
CA GLY A 82 -10.76 1.79 -1.27
C GLY A 82 -10.53 3.05 -2.11
N LEU A 83 -11.35 4.09 -1.89
CA LEU A 83 -11.16 5.40 -2.53
C LEU A 83 -9.85 6.04 -2.09
N LEU A 84 -9.50 5.92 -0.80
CA LEU A 84 -8.25 6.46 -0.26
C LEU A 84 -7.03 5.75 -0.86
N LEU A 85 -7.07 4.42 -0.97
CA LEU A 85 -6.05 3.61 -1.64
C LEU A 85 -5.91 4.01 -3.12
N LEU A 86 -7.03 4.18 -3.84
CA LEU A 86 -7.01 4.61 -5.23
C LEU A 86 -6.39 6.00 -5.39
N ALA A 87 -6.72 6.95 -4.50
CA ALA A 87 -6.14 8.29 -4.53
C ALA A 87 -4.63 8.26 -4.28
N VAL A 88 -4.17 7.47 -3.30
CA VAL A 88 -2.74 7.27 -3.01
C VAL A 88 -2.04 6.59 -4.17
N ALA A 89 -2.67 5.61 -4.83
CA ALA A 89 -2.14 4.97 -6.02
C ALA A 89 -1.94 5.98 -7.15
N VAL A 90 -2.98 6.73 -7.53
CA VAL A 90 -2.87 7.73 -8.61
C VAL A 90 -1.81 8.79 -8.30
N ALA A 91 -1.80 9.32 -7.07
CA ALA A 91 -0.81 10.31 -6.64
C ALA A 91 0.62 9.74 -6.60
N GLY A 92 0.78 8.51 -6.12
CA GLY A 92 2.05 7.79 -6.08
C GLY A 92 2.59 7.54 -7.48
N LEU A 93 1.74 7.10 -8.41
CA LEU A 93 2.12 6.88 -9.81
C LEU A 93 2.63 8.18 -10.45
N ASP A 94 1.90 9.29 -10.32
CA ASP A 94 2.32 10.60 -10.85
C ASP A 94 3.64 11.06 -10.21
N TYR A 95 3.78 10.89 -8.89
CA TYR A 95 5.02 11.22 -8.18
C TYR A 95 6.21 10.41 -8.69
N HIS A 96 6.08 9.08 -8.79
CA HIS A 96 7.15 8.21 -9.23
C HIS A 96 7.49 8.43 -10.70
N TRP A 97 6.49 8.75 -11.52
CA TRP A 97 6.68 9.12 -12.92
C TRP A 97 7.54 10.38 -13.08
N LYS A 98 7.29 11.41 -12.26
CA LYS A 98 8.06 12.68 -12.23
C LYS A 98 9.47 12.51 -11.66
N HIS A 99 9.70 11.53 -10.78
CA HIS A 99 10.98 11.31 -10.09
C HIS A 99 11.68 10.01 -10.50
N ARG A 100 11.44 9.52 -11.74
CA ARG A 100 12.03 8.27 -12.23
C ARG A 100 13.55 8.31 -12.19
N GLY A 101 14.15 7.22 -11.70
CA GLY A 101 15.60 7.09 -11.56
C GLY A 101 16.20 7.81 -10.34
N GLN A 102 15.39 8.45 -9.49
CA GLN A 102 15.88 9.13 -8.28
C GLN A 102 15.78 8.23 -7.04
N ARG A 103 16.80 8.30 -6.16
CA ARG A 103 16.80 7.55 -4.87
C ARG A 103 15.65 7.95 -3.94
N ARG A 104 15.15 9.19 -4.05
CA ARG A 104 14.02 9.68 -3.23
C ARG A 104 12.74 8.89 -3.48
N SER A 105 12.50 8.51 -4.73
CA SER A 105 11.39 7.65 -5.16
C SER A 105 11.42 6.29 -4.44
N LEU A 106 12.58 5.64 -4.44
CA LEU A 106 12.78 4.36 -3.76
C LEU A 106 12.62 4.46 -2.25
N ARG A 107 13.15 5.52 -1.63
CA ARG A 107 13.05 5.71 -0.17
C ARG A 107 11.60 5.83 0.28
N LEU A 108 10.77 6.55 -0.49
CA LEU A 108 9.33 6.66 -0.20
C LEU A 108 8.64 5.30 -0.32
N LEU A 109 8.91 4.53 -1.38
CA LEU A 109 8.35 3.19 -1.53
C LEU A 109 8.70 2.25 -0.38
N VAL A 110 9.96 2.23 0.06
CA VAL A 110 10.40 1.40 1.18
C VAL A 110 9.70 1.80 2.48
N LEU A 111 9.50 3.11 2.71
CA LEU A 111 8.75 3.60 3.87
C LEU A 111 7.29 3.16 3.81
N THR A 112 6.64 3.30 2.66
CA THR A 112 5.24 2.87 2.47
C THR A 112 5.09 1.37 2.70
N LEU A 113 5.99 0.55 2.11
CA LEU A 113 6.03 -0.89 2.34
C LEU A 113 6.23 -1.25 3.82
N GLY A 114 7.11 -0.53 4.52
CA GLY A 114 7.32 -0.74 5.95
C GLY A 114 6.06 -0.48 6.78
N VAL A 115 5.30 0.57 6.45
CA VAL A 115 4.02 0.88 7.11
C VAL A 115 2.97 -0.17 6.80
N GLU A 116 2.83 -0.59 5.54
CA GLU A 116 1.86 -1.62 5.14
C GLU A 116 2.15 -2.96 5.83
N LEU A 117 3.42 -3.36 5.87
CA LEU A 117 3.83 -4.58 6.58
C LEU A 117 3.59 -4.48 8.09
N ALA A 118 3.83 -3.31 8.70
CA ALA A 118 3.55 -3.10 10.12
C ALA A 118 2.05 -3.20 10.43
N LEU A 119 1.18 -2.65 9.57
CA LEU A 119 -0.27 -2.76 9.70
C LEU A 119 -0.75 -4.22 9.57
N LEU A 120 -0.22 -4.96 8.59
CA LEU A 120 -0.52 -6.38 8.42
C LEU A 120 -0.03 -7.22 9.60
N ALA A 121 1.17 -6.93 10.12
CA ALA A 121 1.69 -7.61 11.31
C ALA A 121 0.84 -7.32 12.55
N LEU A 122 0.38 -6.09 12.73
CA LEU A 122 -0.52 -5.72 13.83
C LEU A 122 -1.86 -6.45 13.73
N GLU A 123 -2.46 -6.53 12.54
CA GLU A 123 -3.68 -7.34 12.33
C GLU A 123 -3.44 -8.78 12.76
N ARG A 124 -2.35 -9.40 12.30
CA ARG A 124 -2.04 -10.79 12.68
C ARG A 124 -1.86 -10.97 14.18
N LEU A 125 -1.26 -10.02 14.89
CA LEU A 125 -1.11 -10.09 16.35
C LEU A 125 -2.44 -9.98 17.08
N VAL A 126 -3.38 -9.17 16.57
CA VAL A 126 -4.70 -8.97 17.18
C VAL A 126 -5.63 -10.18 16.97
N PHE A 127 -5.54 -10.84 15.80
CA PHE A 127 -6.43 -11.95 15.42
C PHE A 127 -5.81 -13.35 15.57
N GLN A 128 -4.73 -13.48 16.35
CA GLN A 128 -4.06 -14.76 16.62
C GLN A 128 -4.71 -15.60 17.75
N TYR A 129 -5.74 -15.08 18.40
CA TYR A 129 -6.56 -15.74 19.42
C TYR A 129 -8.00 -15.92 18.94
#